data_AF-A0A7W2A6N5-F1
#
_entry.id   AF-A0A7W2A6N5-F1
#
_cell.length_a   1.000
_cell.length_b   1.000
_cell.length_c   1.000
_cell.angle_alpha   90.00
_cell.angle_beta   90.00
_cell.angle_gamma   90.00
#
_symmetry.space_group_name_H-M   'P 1'
#
loop_
_entity.id
_entity.type
_entity.pdbx_description
1 polymer ?
#
loop_
_entity_poly.entity_id
_entity_poly.type
_entity_poly.pdbx_seq_one_letter_code
_entity_poly.pdbx_strand_id
1 'polypeptide(L)'
;MRRFLFFLLRLMLGFAIATIAWILFIILQQVSYSEPDQVYLMGTTISYAFVFAFFCMVIFFIFSFFKHRYNPDQLKRRFFVFAAFYLICSPLVILSFDNYLLVTPKGMAYNQFLQLEDAKVQRWRDIQQVALDYQVIQRPVRREEDIRLRYLVYFKDGPVIDLNNYNSPLYAAQQFKSIHRVIIKEKVPVKKRPLPKEFAEKNSFIYEMYHLDS
;
A
#
# COMPACT_ATOMS: atom_id res chain seq x y z
N MET A 1 -12.68 -39.72 2.59
CA MET A 1 -12.88 -38.61 3.55
C MET A 1 -11.65 -38.27 4.40
N ARG A 2 -11.06 -39.19 5.18
CA ARG A 2 -9.99 -38.86 6.15
C ARG A 2 -8.75 -38.16 5.55
N ARG A 3 -8.27 -38.61 4.38
CA ARG A 3 -7.14 -37.96 3.68
C ARG A 3 -7.45 -36.54 3.20
N PHE A 4 -8.67 -36.31 2.75
CA PHE A 4 -9.15 -34.99 2.33
C PHE A 4 -9.24 -34.03 3.52
N LEU A 5 -9.80 -34.50 4.65
CA LEU A 5 -9.88 -33.71 5.90
C LEU A 5 -8.49 -33.31 6.42
N PHE A 6 -7.52 -34.23 6.41
CA PHE A 6 -6.15 -33.91 6.81
C PHE A 6 -5.46 -32.90 5.88
N PHE A 7 -5.74 -32.98 4.57
CA PHE A 7 -5.24 -32.00 3.63
C PHE A 7 -5.83 -30.61 3.90
N LEU A 8 -7.15 -30.54 4.09
CA LEU A 8 -7.87 -29.30 4.37
C LEU A 8 -7.41 -28.66 5.69
N LEU A 9 -7.24 -29.45 6.75
CA LEU A 9 -6.69 -28.98 8.03
C LEU A 9 -5.27 -28.40 7.90
N ARG A 10 -4.40 -29.05 7.12
CA ARG A 10 -3.04 -28.55 6.86
C ARG A 10 -3.05 -27.24 6.07
N LEU A 11 -3.96 -27.13 5.11
CA LEU A 11 -4.13 -25.92 4.32
C LEU A 11 -4.64 -24.76 5.19
N MET A 12 -5.66 -24.99 6.02
CA MET A 12 -6.15 -23.99 6.97
C MET A 12 -5.08 -23.60 7.99
N LEU A 13 -4.33 -24.56 8.53
CA LEU A 13 -3.23 -24.27 9.46
C LEU A 13 -2.12 -23.45 8.78
N GLY A 14 -1.77 -23.79 7.54
CA GLY A 14 -0.77 -23.06 6.76
C GLY A 14 -1.19 -21.60 6.55
N PHE A 15 -2.44 -21.38 6.15
CA PHE A 15 -2.99 -20.03 6.02
C PHE A 15 -3.06 -19.29 7.35
N ALA A 16 -3.46 -19.94 8.44
CA ALA A 16 -3.50 -19.30 9.75
C ALA A 16 -2.11 -18.81 10.20
N ILE A 17 -1.06 -19.63 10.05
CA ILE A 17 0.31 -19.23 10.36
C ILE A 17 0.77 -18.10 9.42
N ALA A 18 0.42 -18.15 8.14
CA ALA A 18 0.78 -17.11 7.17
C ALA A 18 0.13 -15.77 7.52
N THR A 19 -1.13 -15.79 7.93
CA THR A 19 -1.84 -14.60 8.38
C THR A 19 -1.20 -14.01 9.64
N ILE A 20 -0.80 -14.84 10.61
CA ILE A 20 -0.10 -14.36 11.81
C ILE A 20 1.24 -13.71 11.43
N ALA A 21 2.03 -14.34 10.56
CA ALA A 21 3.30 -13.79 10.09
C ALA A 21 3.11 -12.47 9.33
N TRP A 22 2.05 -12.38 8.52
CA TRP A 22 1.69 -11.17 7.78
C TRP A 22 1.23 -10.03 8.69
N ILE A 23 0.43 -10.31 9.71
CA ILE A 23 0.07 -9.32 10.74
C ILE A 23 1.31 -8.84 11.48
N LEU A 24 2.21 -9.75 11.86
CA LEU A 24 3.47 -9.40 12.52
C LEU A 24 4.35 -8.51 11.64
N PHE A 25 4.41 -8.79 10.34
CA PHE A 25 5.12 -7.95 9.36
C PHE A 25 4.56 -6.52 9.34
N ILE A 26 3.23 -6.35 9.32
CA ILE A 26 2.60 -5.02 9.36
C ILE A 26 2.91 -4.31 10.67
N ILE A 27 2.85 -5.00 11.81
CA ILE A 27 3.19 -4.44 13.12
C ILE A 27 4.66 -4.01 13.17
N LEU A 28 5.58 -4.85 12.67
CA LEU A 28 6.99 -4.51 12.61
C LEU A 28 7.24 -3.30 11.73
N GLN A 29 6.57 -3.21 10.57
CA GLN A 29 6.65 -2.02 9.72
C GLN A 29 6.16 -0.78 10.48
N GLN A 30 5.04 -0.88 11.20
CA GLN A 30 4.50 0.23 11.98
C GLN A 30 5.44 0.69 13.09
N VAL A 31 6.10 -0.24 13.78
CA VAL A 31 7.06 0.06 14.86
C VAL A 31 8.38 0.59 14.29
N SER A 32 8.88 0.03 13.19
CA SER A 32 10.15 0.45 12.58
C SER A 32 10.12 1.87 12.06
N TYR A 33 8.98 2.31 11.51
CA TYR A 33 8.82 3.67 10.99
C TYR A 33 7.95 4.56 11.89
N SER A 34 7.70 4.16 13.15
CA SER A 34 6.91 4.98 14.07
C SER A 34 7.67 6.27 14.43
N GLU A 35 7.20 7.40 13.93
CA GLU A 35 7.65 8.72 14.39
C GLU A 35 6.81 9.20 15.60
N PRO A 36 7.39 9.92 16.57
CA PRO A 36 6.68 10.36 17.78
C PRO A 36 5.48 11.28 17.50
N ASP A 37 5.47 11.95 16.34
CA ASP A 37 4.36 12.80 15.89
C ASP A 37 3.65 12.20 14.66
N GLN A 38 3.67 10.89 14.47
CA GLN A 38 3.08 10.26 13.28
C GLN A 38 1.56 10.40 13.22
N VAL A 39 1.06 10.97 12.13
CA VAL A 39 -0.38 11.08 11.83
C VAL A 39 -0.85 9.92 10.97
N TYR A 40 0.01 9.41 10.08
CA TYR A 40 -0.34 8.35 9.15
C TYR A 40 0.89 7.56 8.69
N LEU A 41 0.77 6.23 8.60
CA LEU A 41 1.76 5.32 8.02
C LEU A 41 1.07 4.10 7.41
N MET A 42 1.30 3.84 6.12
CA MET A 42 0.77 2.64 5.46
C MET A 42 1.60 2.25 4.23
N GLY A 43 1.74 0.95 3.96
CA GLY A 43 2.32 0.42 2.72
C GLY A 43 1.26 0.04 1.68
N THR A 44 1.69 -0.33 0.47
CA THR A 44 0.77 -0.62 -0.67
C THR A 44 0.13 -2.00 -0.62
N THR A 45 -1.09 -2.15 -1.17
CA THR A 45 -1.88 -3.39 -1.05
C THR A 45 -1.23 -4.51 -1.84
N ILE A 46 -0.66 -4.16 -3.00
CA ILE A 46 0.11 -5.11 -3.80
C ILE A 46 1.31 -5.61 -3.00
N SER A 47 2.02 -4.72 -2.29
CA SER A 47 3.13 -5.09 -1.43
C SER A 47 2.69 -6.06 -0.32
N TYR A 48 1.58 -5.75 0.37
CA TYR A 48 1.04 -6.62 1.41
C TYR A 48 0.53 -7.97 0.89
N ALA A 49 -0.16 -7.99 -0.25
CA ALA A 49 -0.64 -9.22 -0.87
C ALA A 49 0.54 -10.11 -1.31
N PHE A 50 1.59 -9.49 -1.86
CA PHE A 50 2.81 -10.19 -2.26
C PHE A 50 3.53 -10.80 -1.04
N VAL A 51 3.69 -10.04 0.04
CA VAL A 51 4.28 -10.53 1.29
C VAL A 51 3.47 -11.69 1.88
N PHE A 52 2.14 -11.61 1.83
CA PHE A 52 1.27 -12.71 2.27
C PHE A 52 1.48 -13.98 1.42
N ALA A 53 1.54 -13.85 0.09
CA ALA A 53 1.82 -14.96 -0.81
C ALA A 53 3.21 -15.58 -0.54
N PHE A 54 4.21 -14.74 -0.27
CA PHE A 54 5.54 -15.18 0.15
C PHE A 54 5.49 -16.01 1.44
N PHE A 55 4.81 -15.52 2.49
CA PHE A 55 4.67 -16.27 3.74
C PHE A 55 3.92 -17.60 3.54
N CYS A 56 2.87 -17.62 2.72
CA CYS A 56 2.19 -18.87 2.35
C CYS A 56 3.19 -19.88 1.77
N MET A 57 3.97 -19.48 0.76
CA MET A 57 4.95 -20.34 0.11
C MET A 57 6.03 -20.85 1.09
N VAL A 58 6.55 -19.98 1.95
CA VAL A 58 7.52 -20.36 2.99
C VAL A 58 6.94 -21.40 3.94
N ILE A 59 5.73 -21.19 4.45
CA ILE A 59 5.10 -22.09 5.41
C ILE A 59 4.77 -23.45 4.77
N PHE A 60 4.23 -23.45 3.55
CA PHE A 60 3.99 -24.69 2.81
C PHE A 60 5.29 -25.43 2.47
N PHE A 61 6.38 -24.69 2.19
CA PHE A 61 7.69 -25.30 2.06
C PHE A 61 8.17 -25.94 3.36
N ILE A 62 8.01 -25.27 4.51
CA ILE A 62 8.35 -25.83 5.84
C ILE A 62 7.57 -27.12 6.11
N PHE A 63 6.25 -27.14 5.86
CA PHE A 63 5.44 -28.34 5.98
C PHE A 63 5.91 -29.46 5.05
N SER A 64 6.28 -29.10 3.82
CA SER A 64 6.84 -30.03 2.85
C SER A 64 8.19 -30.58 3.32
N PHE A 65 9.05 -29.74 3.87
CA PHE A 65 10.37 -30.11 4.40
C PHE A 65 10.21 -31.17 5.49
N PHE A 66 9.38 -30.92 6.50
CA PHE A 66 9.14 -31.89 7.56
C PHE A 66 8.51 -33.20 7.07
N LYS A 67 7.61 -33.13 6.09
CA LYS A 67 6.97 -34.32 5.50
C LYS A 67 7.97 -35.19 4.74
N HIS A 68 8.93 -34.59 4.03
CA HIS A 68 9.86 -35.29 3.14
C HIS A 68 11.30 -35.35 3.68
N ARG A 69 11.51 -35.07 4.98
CA ARG A 69 12.84 -35.03 5.62
C ARG A 69 13.66 -36.32 5.48
N TYR A 70 12.98 -37.46 5.31
CA TYR A 70 13.61 -38.77 5.11
C TYR A 70 13.66 -39.22 3.65
N ASN A 71 13.23 -38.36 2.71
CA ASN A 71 13.27 -38.62 1.28
C ASN A 71 14.08 -37.51 0.57
N PRO A 72 15.41 -37.67 0.49
CA PRO A 72 16.30 -36.60 0.03
C PRO A 72 16.05 -36.18 -1.42
N ASP A 73 15.70 -37.12 -2.31
CA ASP A 73 15.47 -36.83 -3.72
C ASP A 73 14.23 -35.95 -3.94
N GLN A 74 13.14 -36.27 -3.25
CA GLN A 74 11.93 -35.44 -3.30
C GLN A 74 12.16 -34.08 -2.64
N LEU A 75 12.91 -34.05 -1.54
CA LEU A 75 13.22 -32.81 -0.83
C LEU A 75 14.09 -31.87 -1.67
N LYS A 76 15.12 -32.40 -2.34
CA LYS A 76 16.04 -31.64 -3.21
C LYS A 76 15.29 -30.91 -4.32
N ARG A 77 14.37 -31.59 -5.01
CA ARG A 77 13.54 -30.98 -6.07
C ARG A 77 12.69 -29.82 -5.53
N ARG A 78 12.03 -30.03 -4.39
CA ARG A 78 11.18 -29.00 -3.76
C ARG A 78 11.99 -27.84 -3.21
N PHE A 79 13.19 -28.11 -2.70
CA PHE A 79 14.11 -27.08 -2.24
C PHE A 79 14.58 -26.21 -3.39
N PHE A 80 14.91 -26.75 -4.57
CA PHE A 80 15.28 -25.91 -5.72
C PHE A 80 14.15 -24.99 -6.17
N VAL A 81 12.90 -25.49 -6.21
CA VAL A 81 11.74 -24.65 -6.53
C VAL A 81 11.57 -23.55 -5.49
N PHE A 82 11.68 -23.89 -4.20
CA PHE A 82 11.60 -22.92 -3.12
C PHE A 82 12.75 -21.91 -3.16
N ALA A 83 13.98 -22.34 -3.43
CA ALA A 83 15.15 -21.48 -3.50
C ALA A 83 15.05 -20.49 -4.67
N ALA A 84 14.60 -20.93 -5.84
CA ALA A 84 14.35 -20.05 -6.98
C ALA A 84 13.27 -19.01 -6.65
N PHE A 85 12.15 -19.45 -6.06
CA PHE A 85 11.11 -18.55 -5.59
C PHE A 85 11.64 -17.56 -4.55
N TYR A 86 12.38 -18.04 -3.55
CA TYR A 86 12.92 -17.22 -2.47
C TYR A 86 13.90 -16.18 -2.99
N LEU A 87 14.81 -16.54 -3.89
CA LEU A 87 15.78 -15.60 -4.47
C LEU A 87 15.12 -14.48 -5.26
N ILE A 88 14.01 -14.77 -5.95
CA ILE A 88 13.26 -13.77 -6.72
C ILE A 88 12.39 -12.92 -5.79
N CYS A 89 11.74 -13.53 -4.80
CA CYS A 89 10.73 -12.87 -3.99
C CYS A 89 11.29 -12.20 -2.74
N SER A 90 12.41 -12.64 -2.18
CA SER A 90 12.96 -12.03 -0.97
C SER A 90 13.37 -10.56 -1.15
N PRO A 91 13.98 -10.11 -2.26
CA PRO A 91 14.26 -8.69 -2.47
C PRO A 91 12.96 -7.89 -2.59
N LEU A 92 11.94 -8.45 -3.23
CA LEU A 92 10.63 -7.81 -3.37
C LEU A 92 9.91 -7.67 -2.03
N VAL A 93 10.09 -8.62 -1.08
CA VAL A 93 9.55 -8.48 0.29
C VAL A 93 10.24 -7.36 1.05
N ILE A 94 11.56 -7.18 0.87
CA ILE A 94 12.30 -6.07 1.49
C ILE A 94 11.79 -4.74 0.92
N LEU A 95 11.65 -4.64 -0.40
CA LEU A 95 11.07 -3.47 -1.06
C LEU A 95 9.62 -3.18 -0.63
N SER A 96 8.82 -4.22 -0.40
CA SER A 96 7.48 -4.09 0.16
C SER A 96 7.47 -3.47 1.56
N PHE A 97 8.52 -3.71 2.36
CA PHE A 97 8.65 -3.17 3.70
C PHE A 97 9.00 -1.67 3.66
N ASP A 98 9.89 -1.28 2.75
CA ASP A 98 10.29 0.11 2.53
C ASP A 98 9.25 0.93 1.76
N ASN A 99 8.21 0.30 1.21
CA ASN A 99 7.14 1.01 0.52
C ASN A 99 6.10 1.55 1.52
N TYR A 100 6.15 2.85 1.81
CA TYR A 100 5.22 3.50 2.74
C TYR A 100 4.91 4.97 2.40
N LEU A 101 3.77 5.46 2.89
CA LEU A 101 3.46 6.88 3.00
C LEU A 101 3.39 7.26 4.48
N LEU A 102 4.28 8.15 4.89
CA LEU A 102 4.37 8.71 6.23
C LEU A 102 3.91 10.18 6.20
N VAL A 103 3.00 10.54 7.10
CA VAL A 103 2.57 11.93 7.31
C VAL A 103 2.75 12.30 8.78
N THR A 104 3.41 13.43 9.02
CA THR A 104 3.75 13.97 10.35
C THR A 104 3.48 15.49 10.38
N PRO A 105 3.42 16.15 11.55
CA PRO A 105 3.37 17.61 11.66
C PRO A 105 4.56 18.32 10.99
N LYS A 106 5.70 17.64 10.81
CA LYS A 106 6.88 18.25 10.16
C LYS A 106 6.79 18.22 8.63
N GLY A 107 6.10 17.24 8.07
CA GLY A 107 6.04 17.00 6.64
C GLY A 107 5.50 15.63 6.26
N MET A 108 5.74 15.26 5.00
CA MET A 108 5.38 13.96 4.46
C MET A 108 6.59 13.26 3.84
N ALA A 109 6.65 11.94 3.95
CA ALA A 109 7.59 11.10 3.21
C ALA A 109 6.78 10.05 2.44
N TYR A 110 7.11 9.86 1.17
CA TYR A 110 6.53 8.80 0.37
C TYR A 110 7.67 8.02 -0.28
N ASN A 111 7.81 6.75 0.11
CA ASN A 111 8.79 5.87 -0.48
C ASN A 111 8.13 4.91 -1.46
N GLN A 112 8.58 4.96 -2.71
CA GLN A 112 8.03 4.15 -3.78
C GLN A 112 8.67 2.76 -3.79
N PHE A 113 7.93 1.77 -4.26
CA PHE A 113 8.33 0.36 -4.23
C PHE A 113 9.70 0.05 -4.84
N LEU A 114 10.19 0.85 -5.79
CA LEU A 114 11.48 0.64 -6.45
C LEU A 114 12.59 1.58 -5.96
N GLN A 115 12.33 2.37 -4.92
CA GLN A 115 13.30 3.29 -4.33
C GLN A 115 13.74 2.74 -2.96
N LEU A 116 15.02 2.35 -2.88
CA LEU A 116 15.65 1.80 -1.66
C LEU A 116 16.25 2.88 -0.75
N GLU A 117 16.05 4.16 -1.08
CA GLU A 117 16.54 5.26 -0.24
C GLU A 117 15.50 5.62 0.81
N ASP A 118 15.96 5.91 2.03
CA ASP A 118 15.15 6.54 3.06
C ASP A 118 14.52 7.81 2.47
N ALA A 119 13.22 7.76 2.20
CA ALA A 119 12.49 8.91 1.71
C ALA A 119 12.56 10.01 2.78
N LYS A 120 13.43 10.99 2.55
CA LYS A 120 13.56 12.15 3.45
C LYS A 120 12.21 12.81 3.60
N VAL A 121 11.82 13.07 4.85
CA VAL A 121 10.60 13.83 5.17
C VAL A 121 10.68 15.19 4.49
N GLN A 122 9.85 15.37 3.47
CA GLN A 122 9.68 16.62 2.75
C GLN A 122 8.84 17.53 3.63
N ARG A 123 9.39 18.68 4.04
CA ARG A 123 8.68 19.58 4.95
C ARG A 123 7.47 20.16 4.23
N TRP A 124 6.43 20.54 4.97
CA TRP A 124 5.23 21.14 4.37
C TRP A 124 5.54 22.37 3.52
N ARG A 125 6.51 23.19 3.94
CA ARG A 125 6.99 24.37 3.19
C ARG A 125 7.72 24.05 1.88
N ASP A 126 8.19 22.82 1.72
CA ASP A 126 8.89 22.35 0.52
C ASP A 126 7.87 21.84 -0.53
N ILE A 127 6.60 21.70 -0.14
CA ILE A 127 5.47 21.45 -1.05
C ILE A 127 5.04 22.78 -1.66
N GLN A 128 5.11 22.87 -2.99
CA GLN A 128 4.68 24.04 -3.74
C GLN A 128 3.16 24.16 -3.73
N GLN A 129 2.47 23.05 -4.04
CA GLN A 129 1.01 22.98 -4.11
C GLN A 129 0.54 21.53 -4.11
N VAL A 130 -0.73 21.35 -3.78
CA VAL A 130 -1.48 20.12 -4.02
C VAL A 130 -2.52 20.42 -5.10
N ALA A 131 -2.61 19.60 -6.13
CA ALA A 131 -3.67 19.70 -7.13
C ALA A 131 -4.67 18.55 -6.96
N LEU A 132 -5.93 18.92 -6.78
CA LEU A 132 -7.07 18.03 -6.97
C LEU A 132 -7.44 18.08 -8.44
N ASP A 133 -7.14 17.00 -9.14
CA ASP A 133 -7.48 16.78 -10.55
C ASP A 133 -8.33 15.49 -10.66
N TYR A 134 -8.74 15.14 -11.87
CA TYR A 134 -9.47 13.92 -12.13
C TYR A 134 -9.15 13.34 -13.49
N GLN A 135 -9.22 12.01 -13.58
CA GLN A 135 -9.10 11.25 -14.81
C GLN A 135 -10.48 10.69 -15.19
N VAL A 136 -10.93 10.97 -16.40
CA VAL A 136 -12.12 10.34 -16.97
C VAL A 136 -11.76 8.94 -17.43
N ILE A 137 -12.38 7.93 -16.84
CA ILE A 137 -12.20 6.52 -17.19
C ILE A 137 -13.12 6.15 -18.37
N GLN A 138 -14.37 6.61 -18.35
CA GLN A 138 -15.37 6.27 -19.37
C GLN A 138 -16.09 7.52 -19.90
N ARG A 139 -16.39 7.54 -21.20
CA ARG A 139 -17.17 8.59 -21.86
C ARG A 139 -18.45 8.00 -22.50
N PRO A 140 -19.60 8.70 -22.45
CA PRO A 140 -19.85 9.95 -21.71
C PRO A 140 -19.84 9.71 -20.19
N VAL A 141 -19.41 10.72 -19.43
CA VAL A 141 -19.30 10.61 -17.98
C VAL A 141 -20.71 10.71 -17.38
N ARG A 142 -21.15 9.70 -16.63
CA ARG A 142 -22.51 9.61 -16.10
C ARG A 142 -22.57 9.24 -14.62
N ARG A 143 -21.57 8.52 -14.09
CA ARG A 143 -21.50 7.99 -12.72
C ARG A 143 -20.14 8.29 -12.07
N GLU A 144 -20.07 8.26 -10.74
CA GLU A 144 -18.83 8.58 -9.99
C GLU A 144 -17.68 7.65 -10.41
N GLU A 145 -18.00 6.39 -10.68
CA GLU A 145 -17.07 5.36 -11.15
C GLU A 145 -16.41 5.71 -12.51
N ASP A 146 -17.03 6.59 -13.31
CA ASP A 146 -16.49 7.05 -14.59
C ASP A 146 -15.37 8.08 -14.40
N ILE A 147 -15.15 8.58 -13.17
CA ILE A 147 -14.12 9.53 -12.80
C ILE A 147 -13.26 8.96 -11.68
N ARG A 148 -11.95 9.14 -11.82
CA ARG A 148 -10.99 8.88 -10.74
C ARG A 148 -10.36 10.18 -10.26
N LEU A 149 -10.41 10.41 -8.95
CA LEU A 149 -9.66 11.49 -8.31
C LEU A 149 -8.16 11.31 -8.56
N ARG A 150 -7.46 12.38 -8.92
CA ARG A 150 -5.99 12.45 -8.92
C ARG A 150 -5.57 13.44 -7.84
N TYR A 151 -4.82 12.94 -6.87
CA TYR A 151 -4.36 13.74 -5.73
C TYR A 151 -2.87 14.01 -5.91
N LEU A 152 -2.53 15.10 -6.60
CA LEU A 152 -1.17 15.37 -7.04
C LEU A 152 -0.46 16.30 -6.06
N VAL A 153 0.66 15.87 -5.50
CA VAL A 153 1.51 16.70 -4.64
C VAL A 153 2.71 17.18 -5.44
N TYR A 154 2.85 18.50 -5.59
CA TYR A 154 3.95 19.15 -6.29
C TYR A 154 4.96 19.65 -5.26
N PHE A 155 6.15 19.07 -5.25
CA PHE A 155 7.27 19.56 -4.46
C PHE A 155 8.03 20.64 -5.25
N LYS A 156 8.66 21.60 -4.55
CA LYS A 156 9.39 22.70 -5.18
C LYS A 156 10.55 22.22 -6.04
N ASP A 157 11.33 21.28 -5.52
CA ASP A 157 12.56 20.76 -6.13
C ASP A 157 12.50 19.23 -6.35
N GLY A 158 11.29 18.68 -6.55
CA GLY A 158 11.07 17.24 -6.54
C GLY A 158 10.04 16.74 -7.56
N PRO A 159 9.90 15.41 -7.68
CA PRO A 159 8.92 14.80 -8.58
C PRO A 159 7.49 15.09 -8.11
N VAL A 160 6.54 15.10 -9.05
CA VAL A 160 5.11 15.17 -8.71
C VAL A 160 4.64 13.78 -8.28
N ILE A 161 4.01 13.70 -7.11
CA ILE A 161 3.55 12.42 -6.55
C ILE A 161 2.03 12.37 -6.62
N ASP A 162 1.49 11.36 -7.32
CA ASP A 162 0.05 11.07 -7.29
C ASP A 162 -0.27 10.14 -6.12
N LEU A 163 -0.83 10.72 -5.05
CA LEU A 163 -1.24 9.99 -3.85
C LEU A 163 -2.49 9.14 -4.06
N ASN A 164 -3.22 9.27 -5.17
CA ASN A 164 -4.31 8.35 -5.51
C ASN A 164 -3.94 7.42 -6.67
N ASN A 165 -2.64 7.19 -6.90
CA ASN A 165 -2.18 6.24 -7.91
C ASN A 165 -2.64 4.78 -7.58
N TYR A 166 -2.63 3.86 -8.55
CA TYR A 166 -3.12 2.48 -8.33
C TYR A 166 -2.27 1.70 -7.32
N ASN A 167 -1.03 2.12 -7.15
CA ASN A 167 -0.06 1.60 -6.20
C ASN A 167 0.06 2.58 -5.02
N SER A 168 -1.00 3.28 -4.65
CA SER A 168 -1.00 4.17 -3.50
C SER A 168 -1.25 3.35 -2.23
N PRO A 169 -0.57 3.69 -1.12
CA PRO A 169 -0.89 3.15 0.19
C PRO A 169 -2.20 3.70 0.77
N LEU A 170 -2.90 4.60 0.07
CA LEU A 170 -4.20 5.14 0.49
C LEU A 170 -5.35 4.33 -0.10
N TYR A 171 -6.24 3.84 0.76
CA TYR A 171 -7.34 2.92 0.39
C TYR A 171 -8.71 3.47 0.69
N ALA A 172 -8.85 4.21 1.79
CA ALA A 172 -10.13 4.67 2.27
C ALA A 172 -10.28 6.17 2.08
N ALA A 173 -11.50 6.59 1.70
CA ALA A 173 -11.90 7.99 1.65
C ALA A 173 -11.47 8.76 2.92
N GLN A 174 -11.61 8.14 4.09
CA GLN A 174 -11.24 8.73 5.36
C GLN A 174 -9.74 9.03 5.48
N GLN A 175 -8.86 8.20 4.91
CA GLN A 175 -7.41 8.41 4.93
C GLN A 175 -7.04 9.62 4.08
N PHE A 176 -7.63 9.74 2.89
CA PHE A 176 -7.50 10.94 2.05
C PHE A 176 -8.00 12.20 2.77
N LYS A 177 -9.17 12.14 3.40
CA LYS A 177 -9.73 13.26 4.19
C LYS A 177 -8.78 13.67 5.32
N SER A 178 -8.22 12.72 6.07
CA SER A 178 -7.28 13.01 7.15
C SER A 178 -6.02 13.70 6.65
N ILE A 179 -5.42 13.21 5.57
CA ILE A 179 -4.23 13.82 4.97
C ILE A 179 -4.56 15.22 4.41
N HIS A 180 -5.71 15.36 3.76
CA HIS A 180 -6.15 16.65 3.21
C HIS A 180 -6.33 17.71 4.29
N ARG A 181 -6.92 17.34 5.43
CA ARG A 181 -7.06 18.22 6.60
C ARG A 181 -5.70 18.68 7.14
N VAL A 182 -4.71 17.80 7.20
CA VAL A 182 -3.34 18.18 7.60
C VAL A 182 -2.74 19.17 6.60
N ILE A 183 -2.88 18.91 5.30
CA ILE A 183 -2.38 19.80 4.23
C ILE A 183 -2.99 21.20 4.33
N ILE A 184 -4.31 21.30 4.55
CA ILE A 184 -5.00 22.58 4.74
C ILE A 184 -4.51 23.27 6.02
N LYS A 185 -4.40 22.54 7.13
CA LYS A 185 -3.92 23.05 8.43
C LYS A 185 -2.52 23.67 8.31
N GLU A 186 -1.65 23.02 7.53
CA GLU A 186 -0.27 23.47 7.27
C GLU A 186 -0.18 24.55 6.17
N LYS A 187 -1.32 25.06 5.70
CA LYS A 187 -1.45 26.15 4.72
C LYS A 187 -0.77 25.86 3.38
N VAL A 188 -0.68 24.59 2.99
CA VAL A 188 -0.19 24.21 1.67
C VAL A 188 -1.23 24.61 0.61
N PRO A 189 -0.86 25.34 -0.45
CA PRO A 189 -1.82 25.78 -1.47
C PRO A 189 -2.51 24.59 -2.17
N VAL A 190 -3.85 24.60 -2.22
CA VAL A 190 -4.65 23.58 -2.91
C VAL A 190 -5.26 24.17 -4.18
N LYS A 191 -4.89 23.66 -5.35
CA LYS A 191 -5.52 23.98 -6.65
C LYS A 191 -6.55 22.94 -7.01
N LYS A 192 -7.75 23.37 -7.38
CA LYS A 192 -8.87 22.48 -7.70
C LYS A 192 -9.25 22.66 -9.17
N ARG A 193 -9.22 21.59 -9.96
CA ARG A 193 -9.78 21.62 -11.32
C ARG A 193 -11.32 21.64 -11.24
N PRO A 194 -12.04 22.48 -12.00
CA PRO A 194 -13.49 22.47 -11.97
C PRO A 194 -14.05 21.06 -12.26
N LEU A 195 -14.87 20.54 -11.35
CA LEU A 195 -15.59 19.29 -11.55
C LEU A 195 -16.60 19.45 -12.70
N PRO A 196 -16.82 18.40 -13.51
CA PRO A 196 -17.89 18.43 -14.51
C PRO A 196 -19.24 18.66 -13.83
N LYS A 197 -20.16 19.35 -14.51
CA LYS A 197 -21.45 19.75 -13.94
C LYS A 197 -22.28 18.55 -13.47
N GLU A 198 -22.10 17.38 -14.09
CA GLU A 198 -22.78 16.15 -13.70
C GLU A 198 -22.34 15.60 -12.33
N PHE A 199 -21.19 16.04 -11.79
CA PHE A 199 -20.61 15.57 -10.50
C PHE A 199 -20.70 16.61 -9.38
N ALA A 200 -21.48 17.66 -9.58
CA ALA A 200 -21.81 18.63 -8.53
C ALA A 200 -22.79 18.08 -7.47
N GLU A 201 -23.13 16.79 -7.54
CA GLU A 201 -24.00 16.13 -6.55
C GLU A 201 -23.28 16.03 -5.20
N LYS A 202 -23.95 16.56 -4.16
CA LYS A 202 -23.39 16.89 -2.83
C LYS A 202 -22.88 15.72 -1.98
N ASN A 203 -22.98 14.48 -2.45
CA ASN A 203 -22.77 13.27 -1.62
C ASN A 203 -21.70 12.29 -2.14
N SER A 204 -20.93 12.64 -3.18
CA SER A 204 -19.82 11.79 -3.66
C SER A 204 -18.53 12.04 -2.87
N PHE A 205 -17.66 11.03 -2.74
CA PHE A 205 -16.35 11.19 -2.09
C PHE A 205 -15.50 12.22 -2.83
N ILE A 206 -15.57 12.20 -4.16
CA ILE A 206 -14.89 13.19 -5.01
C ILE A 206 -15.40 14.59 -4.68
N TYR A 207 -16.73 14.80 -4.63
CA TYR A 207 -17.29 16.09 -4.25
C TYR A 207 -16.83 16.53 -2.87
N GLU A 208 -16.89 15.64 -1.87
CA GLU A 208 -16.43 15.93 -0.51
C GLU A 208 -14.97 16.36 -0.49
N MET A 209 -14.07 15.69 -1.23
CA MET A 209 -12.65 16.09 -1.28
C MET A 209 -12.44 17.48 -1.90
N TYR A 210 -13.25 17.85 -2.89
CA TYR A 210 -13.19 19.18 -3.51
C TYR A 210 -13.78 20.27 -2.60
N HIS A 211 -14.63 19.92 -1.65
CA HIS A 211 -15.32 20.84 -0.74
C HIS A 211 -14.91 20.67 0.73
N LEU A 212 -13.94 19.79 1.02
CA LEU A 212 -13.35 19.64 2.34
C LEU A 212 -12.50 20.91 2.58
N ASP A 213 -13.14 21.88 3.23
CA ASP A 213 -12.61 23.12 3.79
C ASP A 213 -11.72 23.96 2.86
N SER A 214 -12.35 24.49 1.81
CA SER A 214 -12.21 25.93 1.51
C SER A 214 -12.77 26.78 2.65
#